data_AF-A0A173WP28-F1
#
_entry.id   AF-A0A173WP28-F1
#
_cell.length_a   1.000
_cell.length_b   1.000
_cell.length_c   1.000
_cell.angle_alpha   90.00
_cell.angle_beta   90.00
_cell.angle_gamma   90.00
#
_symmetry.space_group_name_H-M   'P 1'
#
loop_
_entity.id
_entity.type
_entity.pdbx_description
1 polymer ?
#
loop_
_entity_poly.entity_id
_entity_poly.type
_entity_poly.pdbx_seq_one_letter_code
_entity_poly.pdbx_strand_id
1 'polypeptide(L)'
;MARNPYRRYEVTEYQKEALKFLQPPEDITVSEWADKYRVLDAKTSAMPGPWRTEHTPYLKGIMDEFNNYETEEIVYVKPTQVGGTECLQNMVGYIVQQDPAPTMIVYPTDTLAKSISENRLQPMFKAAPELRKRFDENSQLQELQFDGMYLTLAGSNSPSSLASKAIRYATAAADILGVRTLHLNEIQENEQPKKQETTQYTPEEHWISQNEGSWV
;
A
#
# COMPACT_ATOMS: atom_id res chain seq x y z
N MET A 1 42.30 4.29 22.85
CA MET A 1 41.13 5.17 22.57
C MET A 1 41.61 6.34 21.73
N ALA A 2 41.26 6.39 20.45
CA ALA A 2 41.64 7.50 19.58
C ALA A 2 40.91 8.78 20.02
N ARG A 3 41.65 9.83 20.39
CA ARG A 3 41.08 11.16 20.63
C ARG A 3 40.51 11.67 19.31
N ASN A 4 39.21 11.94 19.28
CA ASN A 4 38.55 12.52 18.13
C ASN A 4 39.31 13.79 17.68
N PRO A 5 39.87 13.84 16.46
CA PRO A 5 40.75 14.92 16.00
C PRO A 5 40.01 16.22 15.68
N TYR A 6 38.67 16.23 15.71
CA TYR A 6 37.87 17.42 15.39
C TYR A 6 37.76 18.35 16.61
N ARG A 7 38.25 19.59 16.45
CA ARG A 7 38.07 20.67 17.43
C ARG A 7 36.58 21.04 17.46
N ARG A 8 35.93 20.89 18.61
CA ARG A 8 34.52 21.30 18.78
C ARG A 8 34.46 22.83 18.76
N TYR A 9 33.74 23.39 17.80
CA TYR A 9 33.42 24.82 17.75
C TYR A 9 32.08 25.03 18.43
N GLU A 10 32.00 25.97 19.36
CA GLU A 10 30.72 26.43 19.88
C GLU A 10 30.06 27.30 18.81
N VAL A 11 28.87 26.89 18.38
CA VAL A 11 28.06 27.58 17.37
C VAL A 11 26.79 28.12 18.04
N THR A 12 26.25 29.22 17.53
CA THR A 12 24.95 29.72 18.00
C THR A 12 23.82 28.78 17.59
N GLU A 13 22.67 28.81 18.28
CA GLU A 13 21.56 27.90 17.95
C GLU A 13 21.04 28.10 16.52
N TYR A 14 20.96 29.34 16.01
CA TYR A 14 20.59 29.59 14.61
C TYR A 14 21.58 28.96 13.61
N GLN A 15 22.89 29.03 13.88
CA GLN A 15 23.89 28.37 13.03
C GLN A 15 23.72 26.85 13.06
N LYS A 16 23.46 26.29 14.24
CA LYS A 16 23.21 24.85 14.42
C LYS A 16 21.95 24.40 13.68
N GLU A 17 20.87 25.19 13.72
CA GLU A 17 19.65 24.95 12.95
C GLU A 17 19.92 25.01 11.44
N ALA A 18 20.61 26.05 10.97
CA ALA A 18 20.98 26.18 9.56
C ALA A 18 21.82 25.00 9.06
N LEU A 19 22.79 24.54 9.86
CA LEU A 19 23.63 23.39 9.52
C LEU A 19 22.86 22.07 9.47
N LYS A 20 21.77 21.90 10.23
CA LYS A 20 20.92 20.69 10.15
C LYS A 20 20.27 20.54 8.78
N PHE A 21 19.96 21.65 8.08
CA PHE A 21 19.43 21.59 6.72
C PHE A 21 20.46 21.13 5.67
N LEU A 22 21.75 21.23 5.99
CA LEU A 22 22.83 20.74 5.13
C LEU A 22 23.19 19.29 5.43
N GLN A 23 22.60 18.69 6.46
CA GLN A 23 22.87 17.30 6.79
C GLN A 23 22.26 16.41 5.70
N PRO A 24 23.07 15.58 5.02
CA PRO A 24 22.54 14.67 4.02
C PRO A 24 21.59 13.65 4.67
N PRO A 25 20.69 13.05 3.88
CA PRO A 25 19.93 11.87 4.30
C PRO A 25 20.84 10.77 4.85
N GLU A 26 20.26 9.87 5.63
CA GLU A 26 20.99 8.74 6.18
C GLU A 26 21.29 7.72 5.09
N ASP A 27 22.51 7.17 5.12
CA ASP A 27 22.90 6.06 4.27
C ASP A 27 22.38 4.75 4.87
N ILE A 28 21.10 4.46 4.60
CA ILE A 28 20.38 3.27 5.08
C ILE A 28 19.51 2.71 3.96
N THR A 29 19.28 1.40 3.98
CA THR A 29 18.35 0.72 3.07
C THR A 29 16.90 0.88 3.51
N VAL A 30 15.93 0.53 2.63
CA VAL A 30 14.50 0.54 2.98
C VAL A 30 14.20 -0.40 4.16
N SER A 31 14.82 -1.57 4.24
CA SER A 31 14.59 -2.49 5.36
C SER A 31 15.12 -1.93 6.68
N GLU A 32 16.31 -1.34 6.68
CA GLU A 32 16.90 -0.69 7.85
C GLU A 32 16.12 0.54 8.29
N TRP A 33 15.62 1.33 7.32
CA TRP A 33 14.71 2.43 7.59
C TRP A 33 13.44 1.94 8.27
N ALA A 34 12.85 0.83 7.79
CA ALA A 34 11.66 0.27 8.38
C ALA A 34 11.93 -0.19 9.82
N ASP A 35 13.00 -0.93 10.06
CA ASP A 35 13.38 -1.38 11.41
C ASP A 35 13.65 -0.21 12.38
N LYS A 36 14.13 0.93 11.86
CA LYS A 36 14.47 2.10 12.68
C LYS A 36 13.30 3.04 12.95
N TYR A 37 12.44 3.26 11.95
CA TYR A 37 11.45 4.35 11.98
C TYR A 37 9.99 3.88 11.85
N ARG A 38 9.74 2.70 11.26
CA ARG A 38 8.38 2.25 11.01
C ARG A 38 7.74 1.73 12.30
N VAL A 39 6.53 2.21 12.56
CA VAL A 39 5.68 1.76 13.66
C VAL A 39 4.37 1.23 13.09
N LEU A 40 4.01 0.02 13.50
CA LEU A 40 2.74 -0.62 13.17
C LEU A 40 1.70 -0.26 14.22
N ASP A 41 0.54 0.21 13.76
CA ASP A 41 -0.56 0.57 14.62
C ASP A 41 -1.41 -0.66 14.99
N ALA A 42 -2.03 -0.62 16.17
CA ALA A 42 -2.84 -1.73 16.70
C ALA A 42 -4.14 -1.97 15.92
N LYS A 43 -4.57 -1.04 15.06
CA LYS A 43 -5.78 -1.20 14.26
C LYS A 43 -5.52 -2.07 13.03
N THR A 44 -4.31 -2.04 12.47
CA THR A 44 -3.98 -2.74 11.22
C THR A 44 -3.04 -3.91 11.40
N SER A 45 -2.30 -4.00 12.52
CA SER A 45 -1.38 -5.09 12.82
C SER A 45 -1.80 -5.91 14.04
N ALA A 46 -1.68 -7.24 13.93
CA ALA A 46 -1.83 -8.16 15.06
C ALA A 46 -0.68 -8.04 16.08
N MET A 47 0.48 -7.56 15.63
CA MET A 47 1.65 -7.28 16.45
C MET A 47 1.98 -5.78 16.34
N PRO A 48 1.32 -4.92 17.15
CA PRO A 48 1.60 -3.50 17.16
C PRO A 48 2.99 -3.21 17.74
N GLY A 49 3.57 -2.09 17.31
CA GLY A 49 4.88 -1.64 17.77
C GLY A 49 5.87 -1.45 16.62
N PRO A 50 7.18 -1.36 16.92
CA PRO A 50 8.20 -1.18 15.91
C PRO A 50 8.17 -2.32 14.89
N TRP A 51 8.27 -1.97 13.61
CA TRP A 51 8.49 -2.96 12.56
C TRP A 51 9.76 -3.76 12.84
N ARG A 52 9.73 -5.05 12.51
CA ARG A 52 10.90 -5.92 12.55
C ARG A 52 10.95 -6.77 11.29
N THR A 53 11.91 -6.48 10.43
CA THR A 53 12.19 -7.24 9.19
C THR A 53 12.51 -8.69 9.50
N GLU A 54 13.04 -8.99 10.69
CA GLU A 54 13.25 -10.37 11.18
C GLU A 54 11.98 -11.23 11.17
N HIS A 55 10.78 -10.64 11.34
CA HIS A 55 9.52 -11.39 11.25
C HIS A 55 9.11 -11.71 9.80
N THR A 56 9.64 -10.97 8.83
CA THR A 56 9.36 -11.14 7.40
C THR A 56 10.66 -11.07 6.58
N PRO A 57 11.64 -11.96 6.85
CA PRO A 57 13.00 -11.82 6.30
C PRO A 57 13.03 -11.91 4.77
N TYR A 58 12.04 -12.59 4.18
CA TYR A 58 11.86 -12.71 2.74
C TYR A 58 11.50 -11.37 2.05
N LEU A 59 11.02 -10.36 2.79
CA LEU A 59 10.77 -9.03 2.24
C LEU A 59 12.03 -8.17 2.16
N LYS A 60 13.09 -8.52 2.92
CA LYS A 60 14.30 -7.71 3.02
C LYS A 60 14.93 -7.43 1.65
N GLY A 61 15.21 -8.48 0.88
CA GLY A 61 15.83 -8.33 -0.44
C GLY A 61 14.99 -7.48 -1.40
N ILE A 62 13.66 -7.62 -1.35
CA ILE A 62 12.74 -6.84 -2.18
C ILE A 62 12.75 -5.36 -1.79
N MET A 63 12.77 -5.08 -0.48
CA MET A 63 12.86 -3.72 0.04
C MET A 63 14.19 -3.07 -0.33
N ASP A 64 15.30 -3.77 -0.12
CA ASP A 64 16.65 -3.23 -0.33
C ASP A 64 16.99 -3.07 -1.81
N GLU A 65 16.37 -3.85 -2.71
CA GLU A 65 16.49 -3.67 -4.16
C GLU A 65 16.00 -2.28 -4.61
N PHE A 66 15.07 -1.66 -3.87
CA PHE A 66 14.63 -0.29 -4.13
C PHE A 66 15.76 0.75 -4.05
N ASN A 67 16.81 0.46 -3.28
CA ASN A 67 17.97 1.33 -3.14
C ASN A 67 19.02 1.12 -4.24
N ASN A 68 18.88 0.09 -5.08
CA ASN A 68 19.84 -0.23 -6.12
C ASN A 68 19.70 0.75 -7.30
N TYR A 69 20.74 1.55 -7.56
CA TYR A 69 20.73 2.55 -8.64
C TYR A 69 20.71 1.94 -10.05
N GLU A 70 21.06 0.65 -10.19
CA GLU A 70 21.02 -0.07 -11.46
C GLU A 70 19.62 -0.61 -11.78
N THR A 71 18.71 -0.61 -10.81
CA THR A 71 17.37 -1.19 -10.93
C THR A 71 16.33 -0.11 -11.17
N GLU A 72 15.74 -0.10 -12.38
CA GLU A 72 14.67 0.83 -12.74
C GLU A 72 13.27 0.26 -12.47
N GLU A 73 13.11 -1.07 -12.50
CA GLU A 73 11.82 -1.75 -12.35
C GLU A 73 11.94 -2.96 -11.41
N ILE A 74 11.01 -3.07 -10.46
CA ILE A 74 10.93 -4.20 -9.52
C ILE A 74 9.57 -4.90 -9.72
N VAL A 75 9.60 -6.14 -10.20
CA VAL A 75 8.40 -6.97 -10.36
C VAL A 75 8.33 -8.01 -9.25
N TYR A 76 7.37 -7.85 -8.33
CA TYR A 76 7.18 -8.79 -7.23
C TYR A 76 6.01 -9.74 -7.47
N VAL A 77 6.31 -10.96 -7.94
CA VAL A 77 5.34 -12.04 -8.08
C VAL A 77 5.17 -12.74 -6.73
N LYS A 78 3.95 -12.69 -6.18
CA LYS A 78 3.70 -13.20 -4.83
C LYS A 78 2.29 -13.75 -4.61
N PRO A 79 2.11 -14.68 -3.65
CA PRO A 79 0.79 -15.07 -3.19
C PRO A 79 0.09 -13.95 -2.40
N THR A 80 -1.11 -14.23 -1.91
CA THR A 80 -1.85 -13.30 -1.04
C THR A 80 -1.27 -13.30 0.37
N GLN A 81 -1.48 -12.20 1.11
CA GLN A 81 -1.18 -12.09 2.55
C GLN A 81 0.29 -12.26 2.99
N VAL A 82 1.26 -12.18 2.08
CA VAL A 82 2.71 -12.23 2.43
C VAL A 82 3.33 -10.84 2.69
N GLY A 83 2.54 -9.84 3.07
CA GLY A 83 3.10 -8.52 3.43
C GLY A 83 3.56 -7.64 2.27
N GLY A 84 3.16 -7.93 1.03
CA GLY A 84 3.53 -7.09 -0.13
C GLY A 84 3.05 -5.62 -0.03
N THR A 85 1.88 -5.39 0.59
CA THR A 85 1.41 -4.02 0.85
C THR A 85 2.29 -3.30 1.88
N GLU A 86 2.76 -3.99 2.92
CA GLU A 86 3.65 -3.40 3.93
C GLU A 86 5.02 -3.08 3.33
N CYS A 87 5.53 -3.95 2.45
CA CYS A 87 6.75 -3.70 1.67
C CYS A 87 6.66 -2.40 0.85
N LEU A 88 5.58 -2.21 0.09
CA LEU A 88 5.33 -0.97 -0.67
C LEU A 88 5.25 0.25 0.26
N GLN A 89 4.55 0.13 1.38
CA GLN A 89 4.42 1.22 2.34
C GLN A 89 5.75 1.59 3.00
N ASN A 90 6.64 0.62 3.23
CA ASN A 90 7.99 0.87 3.72
C ASN A 90 8.82 1.64 2.70
N MET A 91 8.76 1.27 1.41
CA MET A 91 9.41 2.04 0.34
C MET A 91 8.89 3.48 0.30
N VAL A 92 7.57 3.68 0.42
CA VAL A 92 6.97 5.03 0.46
C VAL A 92 7.44 5.82 1.68
N GLY A 93 7.50 5.21 2.86
CA GLY A 93 8.02 5.87 4.05
C GLY A 93 9.50 6.24 3.92
N TYR A 94 10.30 5.37 3.31
CA TYR A 94 11.69 5.66 2.97
C TYR A 94 11.81 6.87 2.02
N ILE A 95 11.04 6.89 0.92
CA ILE A 95 11.03 8.02 -0.03
C ILE A 95 10.70 9.33 0.69
N VAL A 96 9.65 9.36 1.51
CA VAL A 96 9.21 10.58 2.21
C VAL A 96 10.29 11.15 3.14
N GLN A 97 11.11 10.30 3.77
CA GLN A 97 12.11 10.76 4.72
C GLN A 97 13.50 10.97 4.10
N GLN A 98 13.94 10.06 3.23
CA GLN A 98 15.33 9.96 2.78
C GLN A 98 15.54 10.50 1.36
N ASP A 99 14.58 10.33 0.44
CA ASP A 99 14.67 10.85 -0.94
C ASP A 99 13.34 11.45 -1.41
N PRO A 100 12.91 12.61 -0.84
CA PRO A 100 11.60 13.18 -1.14
C PRO A 100 11.46 13.53 -2.62
N ALA A 101 10.48 12.92 -3.28
CA ALA A 101 10.19 13.17 -4.68
C ALA A 101 8.72 12.88 -5.03
N PRO A 102 8.16 13.50 -6.09
CA PRO A 102 6.82 13.19 -6.57
C PRO A 102 6.62 11.69 -6.78
N THR A 103 5.67 11.12 -6.03
CA THR A 103 5.45 9.66 -5.97
C THR A 103 3.99 9.33 -6.25
N MET A 104 3.74 8.23 -6.95
CA MET A 104 2.38 7.73 -7.22
C MET A 104 2.23 6.28 -6.77
N ILE A 105 1.10 5.98 -6.14
CA ILE A 105 0.68 4.62 -5.81
C ILE A 105 -0.61 4.31 -6.59
N VAL A 106 -0.56 3.28 -7.42
CA VAL A 106 -1.69 2.82 -8.22
C VAL A 106 -2.32 1.59 -7.57
N TYR A 107 -3.62 1.67 -7.31
CA TYR A 107 -4.45 0.55 -6.85
C TYR A 107 -5.44 0.14 -7.96
N PRO A 108 -6.06 -1.05 -7.89
CA PRO A 108 -7.06 -1.49 -8.87
C PRO A 108 -8.20 -0.50 -9.14
N THR A 109 -8.65 0.22 -8.11
CA THR A 109 -9.80 1.12 -8.16
C THR A 109 -9.57 2.36 -7.32
N ASP A 110 -10.14 3.51 -7.70
CA ASP A 110 -10.07 4.75 -6.92
C ASP A 110 -10.68 4.63 -5.51
N THR A 111 -11.73 3.82 -5.35
CA THR A 111 -12.36 3.57 -4.05
C THR A 111 -11.40 2.86 -3.10
N LEU A 112 -10.69 1.83 -3.58
CA LEU A 112 -9.65 1.16 -2.80
C LEU A 112 -8.48 2.10 -2.51
N ALA A 113 -8.05 2.92 -3.48
CA ALA A 113 -7.00 3.91 -3.28
C ALA A 113 -7.33 4.88 -2.12
N LYS A 114 -8.56 5.45 -2.13
CA LYS A 114 -9.07 6.30 -1.04
C LYS A 114 -9.08 5.57 0.31
N SER A 115 -9.60 4.35 0.33
CA SER A 115 -9.69 3.54 1.55
C SER A 115 -8.31 3.25 2.16
N ILE A 116 -7.33 2.87 1.33
CA ILE A 116 -5.97 2.59 1.78
C ILE A 116 -5.26 3.86 2.25
N SER A 117 -5.48 4.99 1.58
CA SER A 117 -4.97 6.29 2.04
C SER A 117 -5.42 6.60 3.47
N GLU A 118 -6.73 6.56 3.69
CA GLU A 118 -7.34 6.94 4.97
C GLU A 118 -7.01 5.94 6.09
N ASN A 119 -7.08 4.64 5.79
CA ASN A 119 -7.05 3.60 6.82
C ASN A 119 -5.68 2.95 7.03
N ARG A 120 -4.70 3.19 6.15
CA ARG A 120 -3.36 2.56 6.24
C ARG A 120 -2.24 3.58 6.16
N LEU A 121 -2.18 4.37 5.08
CA LEU A 121 -1.07 5.30 4.84
C LEU A 121 -1.07 6.48 5.80
N GLN A 122 -2.18 7.20 5.95
CA GLN A 122 -2.24 8.31 6.90
C GLN A 122 -1.98 7.88 8.35
N PRO A 123 -2.54 6.77 8.87
CA PRO A 123 -2.16 6.23 10.18
C PRO A 123 -0.67 5.93 10.29
N MET A 124 -0.07 5.32 9.27
CA MET A 124 1.37 5.07 9.22
C MET A 124 2.18 6.37 9.33
N PHE A 125 1.84 7.39 8.55
CA PHE A 125 2.52 8.69 8.59
C PHE A 125 2.39 9.36 9.95
N LYS A 126 1.23 9.24 10.61
CA LYS A 126 0.99 9.79 11.94
C LYS A 126 1.68 9.00 13.06
N ALA A 127 1.90 7.70 12.87
CA ALA A 127 2.51 6.82 13.87
C ALA A 127 4.04 6.99 13.95
N ALA A 128 4.71 7.21 12.82
CA ALA A 128 6.16 7.42 12.77
C ALA A 128 6.50 8.91 12.98
N PRO A 129 7.26 9.29 14.04
CA PRO A 129 7.55 10.69 14.34
C PRO A 129 8.24 11.45 13.20
N GLU A 130 9.13 10.79 12.47
CA GLU A 130 9.87 11.41 11.35
C GLU A 130 8.97 11.68 10.13
N LEU A 131 8.00 10.81 9.87
CA LEU A 131 7.02 11.04 8.81
C LEU A 131 5.99 12.10 9.21
N ARG A 132 5.54 12.06 10.47
CA ARG A 132 4.55 12.99 10.99
C ARG A 132 5.02 14.45 10.89
N LYS A 133 6.30 14.72 11.15
CA LYS A 133 6.88 16.07 11.03
C LYS A 133 6.78 16.64 9.61
N ARG A 134 6.75 15.77 8.60
CA ARG A 134 6.76 16.14 7.17
C ARG A 134 5.36 16.13 6.57
N PHE A 135 4.42 15.39 7.14
CA PHE A 135 3.06 15.22 6.60
C PHE A 135 2.15 16.42 6.90
N ASP A 136 1.46 16.96 5.89
CA ASP A 136 0.42 17.98 6.07
C ASP A 136 -0.91 17.32 6.45
N GLU A 137 -1.41 17.59 7.66
CA GLU A 137 -2.67 17.04 8.18
C GLU A 137 -3.91 17.51 7.39
N ASN A 138 -3.81 18.58 6.59
CA ASN A 138 -4.90 19.08 5.73
C ASN A 138 -4.94 18.42 4.34
N SER A 139 -4.08 17.43 4.11
CA SER A 139 -3.98 16.71 2.84
C SER A 139 -5.30 16.08 2.39
N GLN A 140 -5.51 16.02 1.08
CA GLN A 140 -6.64 15.31 0.50
C GLN A 140 -6.41 13.79 0.50
N LEU A 141 -7.49 13.01 0.50
CA LEU A 141 -7.39 11.54 0.55
C LEU A 141 -6.55 10.93 -0.58
N GLN A 142 -6.59 11.48 -1.80
CA GLN A 142 -5.84 10.93 -2.93
C GLN A 142 -4.59 11.72 -3.29
N GLU A 143 -4.33 12.81 -2.58
CA GLU A 143 -3.17 13.66 -2.81
C GLU A 143 -2.64 14.12 -1.45
N LEU A 144 -1.69 13.34 -0.95
CA LEU A 144 -1.05 13.55 0.33
C LEU A 144 0.15 14.47 0.14
N GLN A 145 0.17 15.58 0.87
CA GLN A 145 1.20 16.60 0.79
C GLN A 145 2.22 16.41 1.92
N PHE A 146 3.49 16.57 1.57
CA PHE A 146 4.62 16.51 2.51
C PHE A 146 5.56 17.68 2.28
N ASP A 147 6.45 17.93 3.22
CA ASP A 147 7.54 18.89 3.04
C ASP A 147 8.43 18.48 1.85
N GLY A 148 8.39 19.27 0.77
CA GLY A 148 9.19 19.06 -0.44
C GLY A 148 8.67 17.99 -1.42
N MET A 149 7.57 17.30 -1.15
CA MET A 149 7.02 16.30 -2.08
C MET A 149 5.51 16.08 -1.93
N TYR A 150 4.91 15.41 -2.92
CA TYR A 150 3.53 14.95 -2.86
C TYR A 150 3.43 13.47 -3.23
N LEU A 151 2.44 12.79 -2.64
CA LEU A 151 2.10 11.40 -2.90
C LEU A 151 0.69 11.33 -3.47
N THR A 152 0.57 10.92 -4.73
CA THR A 152 -0.73 10.73 -5.39
C THR A 152 -1.16 9.28 -5.30
N LEU A 153 -2.44 9.04 -5.01
CA LEU A 153 -3.06 7.71 -5.05
C LEU A 153 -4.12 7.65 -6.16
N ALA A 154 -3.92 6.76 -7.13
CA ALA A 154 -4.79 6.64 -8.29
C ALA A 154 -5.34 5.21 -8.46
N GLY A 155 -6.53 5.09 -9.04
CA GLY A 155 -7.05 3.83 -9.55
C GLY A 155 -6.54 3.54 -10.97
N SER A 156 -6.21 2.27 -11.26
CA SER A 156 -5.82 1.84 -12.62
C SER A 156 -6.98 1.92 -13.63
N ASN A 157 -8.21 2.06 -13.15
CA ASN A 157 -9.42 2.28 -13.95
C ASN A 157 -9.50 3.69 -14.59
N SER A 158 -8.58 4.60 -14.25
CA SER A 158 -8.60 6.00 -14.72
C SER A 158 -7.28 6.41 -15.40
N PRO A 159 -7.10 6.11 -16.70
CA PRO A 159 -5.87 6.42 -17.44
C PRO A 159 -5.48 7.91 -17.44
N SER A 160 -6.47 8.81 -17.42
CA SER A 160 -6.24 10.26 -17.34
C SER A 160 -5.59 10.69 -16.03
N SER A 161 -5.88 9.98 -14.93
CA SER A 161 -5.28 10.26 -13.62
C SER A 161 -3.81 9.83 -13.58
N LEU A 162 -3.44 8.77 -14.31
CA LEU A 162 -2.05 8.29 -14.41
C LEU A 162 -1.19 9.20 -15.30
N ALA A 163 -1.73 9.62 -16.45
CA ALA A 163 -0.96 10.33 -17.49
C ALA A 163 -0.70 11.82 -17.18
N SER A 164 -1.38 12.41 -16.19
CA SER A 164 -1.39 13.87 -15.99
C SER A 164 -0.29 14.42 -15.10
N LYS A 165 0.42 13.57 -14.34
CA LYS A 165 1.39 14.00 -13.31
C LYS A 165 2.80 13.55 -13.65
N ALA A 166 3.77 14.43 -13.44
CA ALA A 166 5.19 14.08 -13.51
C ALA A 166 5.60 13.39 -12.21
N ILE A 167 5.94 12.10 -12.29
CA ILE A 167 6.22 11.22 -11.15
C ILE A 167 7.64 10.65 -11.28
N ARG A 168 8.42 10.66 -10.20
CA ARG A 168 9.74 10.02 -10.12
C ARG A 168 9.61 8.55 -9.71
N TYR A 169 8.81 8.26 -8.69
CA TYR A 169 8.59 6.92 -8.19
C TYR A 169 7.14 6.48 -8.40
N ALA A 170 6.92 5.43 -9.17
CA ALA A 170 5.60 4.84 -9.38
C ALA A 170 5.56 3.43 -8.78
N THR A 171 4.57 3.16 -7.95
CA THR A 171 4.33 1.83 -7.38
C THR A 171 2.92 1.36 -7.74
N ALA A 172 2.76 0.08 -8.01
CA ALA A 172 1.46 -0.50 -8.34
C ALA A 172 1.15 -1.67 -7.41
N ALA A 173 0.05 -1.56 -6.67
CA ALA A 173 -0.55 -2.64 -5.90
C ALA A 173 -1.77 -3.21 -6.63
N ALA A 174 -1.72 -3.24 -7.97
CA ALA A 174 -2.76 -3.79 -8.81
C ALA A 174 -2.51 -5.28 -9.10
N ASP A 175 -3.58 -6.05 -9.21
CA ASP A 175 -3.52 -7.40 -9.77
C ASP A 175 -3.30 -7.24 -11.28
N ILE A 176 -2.03 -7.21 -11.71
CA ILE A 176 -1.66 -6.82 -13.08
C ILE A 176 -2.20 -7.81 -14.13
N LEU A 177 -2.61 -9.03 -13.73
CA LEU A 177 -2.83 -10.12 -14.69
C LEU A 177 -4.00 -11.05 -14.38
N GLY A 178 -4.87 -10.72 -13.41
CA GLY A 178 -5.90 -11.69 -12.97
C GLY A 178 -5.28 -13.03 -12.61
N VAL A 179 -4.05 -13.05 -12.08
CA VAL A 179 -3.33 -14.31 -11.78
C VAL A 179 -4.08 -15.09 -10.71
N ARG A 180 -4.83 -14.38 -9.85
CA ARG A 180 -5.78 -15.00 -8.93
C ARG A 180 -6.84 -15.86 -9.63
N THR A 181 -7.26 -15.50 -10.85
CA THR A 181 -8.21 -16.30 -11.62
C THR A 181 -7.54 -17.34 -12.51
N LEU A 182 -6.24 -17.27 -12.80
CA LEU A 182 -5.57 -18.32 -13.59
C LEU A 182 -5.74 -19.72 -13.00
N HIS A 183 -5.68 -19.87 -11.67
CA HIS A 183 -5.89 -21.17 -11.02
C HIS A 183 -7.38 -21.51 -10.80
N LEU A 184 -8.27 -20.52 -10.87
CA LEU A 184 -9.72 -20.73 -10.82
C LEU A 184 -10.28 -21.06 -12.21
N ASN A 185 -9.61 -20.66 -13.28
CA ASN A 185 -10.01 -20.94 -14.66
C ASN A 185 -9.69 -22.38 -15.11
N GLU A 186 -8.80 -23.09 -14.39
CA GLU A 186 -8.60 -24.54 -14.60
C GLU A 186 -9.73 -25.37 -13.97
N ILE A 187 -10.49 -24.78 -13.05
CA ILE A 187 -11.83 -25.27 -12.77
C ILE A 187 -12.69 -24.68 -13.90
N GLN A 188 -12.90 -25.46 -14.96
CA GLN A 188 -14.15 -25.31 -15.68
C GLN A 188 -15.25 -25.38 -14.62
N GLU A 189 -15.81 -24.24 -14.23
CA GLU A 189 -17.21 -24.21 -13.89
C GLU A 189 -17.88 -24.76 -15.14
N ASN A 190 -18.07 -26.08 -15.18
CA ASN A 190 -19.14 -26.67 -15.94
C ASN A 190 -20.33 -25.82 -15.54
N GLU A 191 -20.78 -24.93 -16.43
CA GLU A 191 -22.13 -24.42 -16.38
C GLU A 191 -22.97 -25.68 -16.24
N GLN A 192 -23.36 -25.99 -15.00
CA GLN A 192 -24.39 -26.98 -14.80
C GLN A 192 -25.52 -26.42 -15.66
N PRO A 193 -26.01 -27.17 -16.67
CA PRO A 193 -27.10 -26.68 -17.47
C PRO A 193 -28.15 -26.26 -16.47
N LYS A 194 -28.57 -24.98 -16.52
CA LYS A 194 -29.66 -24.48 -15.68
C LYS A 194 -30.70 -25.57 -15.72
N LYS A 195 -30.94 -26.24 -14.58
CA LYS A 195 -32.05 -27.17 -14.48
C LYS A 195 -33.23 -26.34 -14.92
N GLN A 196 -33.77 -26.64 -16.11
CA GLN A 196 -35.10 -26.20 -16.43
C GLN A 196 -35.92 -26.84 -15.32
N GLU A 197 -36.38 -26.02 -14.38
CA GLU A 197 -37.44 -26.43 -13.48
C GLU A 197 -38.64 -26.69 -14.38
N THR A 198 -38.73 -27.89 -14.93
CA THR A 198 -40.02 -28.44 -15.34
C THR A 198 -40.76 -28.64 -14.04
N THR A 199 -41.53 -27.63 -13.65
CA THR A 199 -42.55 -27.73 -12.60
C THR A 199 -43.62 -28.70 -13.12
N GLN A 200 -43.29 -29.99 -13.11
CA GLN A 200 -44.24 -31.03 -13.42
C GLN A 200 -45.06 -31.22 -12.14
N TYR A 201 -46.11 -30.42 -12.04
CA TYR A 201 -47.08 -30.48 -10.95
C TYR A 201 -47.55 -31.93 -10.80
N THR A 202 -47.54 -32.42 -9.56
CA THR A 202 -48.16 -33.72 -9.26
C THR A 202 -49.66 -33.64 -9.55
N PRO A 203 -50.34 -34.76 -9.90
CA PRO A 203 -51.79 -34.75 -10.16
C PRO A 203 -52.62 -34.13 -9.03
N GLU A 204 -52.09 -34.20 -7.81
CA GLU A 204 -52.69 -33.66 -6.59
C GLU A 204 -52.63 -32.13 -6.54
N GLU A 205 -51.48 -31.53 -6.87
CA GLU A 205 -51.33 -30.08 -6.94
C GLU A 205 -52.14 -29.48 -8.10
N HIS A 206 -52.34 -30.25 -9.17
CA HIS A 206 -53.17 -29.85 -10.31
C HIS A 206 -54.68 -29.90 -10.00
N TRP A 207 -55.10 -30.77 -9.08
CA TRP A 207 -56.47 -30.81 -8.55
C TRP A 207 -56.74 -29.64 -7.59
N ILE A 208 -55.77 -29.31 -6.74
CA ILE A 208 -55.86 -28.18 -5.79
C ILE A 208 -56.01 -26.86 -6.55
N SER A 209 -55.20 -26.62 -7.59
CA SER A 209 -55.30 -25.37 -8.38
C SER A 209 -56.62 -25.21 -9.14
N GLN A 210 -57.30 -26.32 -9.46
CA GLN A 210 -58.59 -26.29 -10.16
C GLN A 210 -59.78 -26.05 -9.20
N ASN A 211 -59.60 -26.34 -7.92
CA ASN A 211 -60.69 -26.33 -6.93
C ASN A 211 -60.52 -25.25 -5.84
N GLU A 212 -59.44 -24.48 -5.85
CA GLU A 212 -59.27 -23.29 -5.03
C GLU A 212 -60.26 -22.19 -5.47
N GLY A 213 -61.42 -22.15 -4.81
CA GLY A 213 -62.49 -21.17 -5.05
C GLY A 213 -63.90 -21.75 -5.09
N SER A 214 -64.05 -23.08 -5.13
CA SER A 214 -65.35 -23.77 -5.13
C SER A 214 -65.88 -24.11 -3.72
N TRP A 215 -65.12 -23.81 -2.67
CA TRP A 215 -65.53 -24.09 -1.29
C TRP A 215 -66.05 -22.82 -0.61
N VAL A 216 -67.29 -22.45 -0.98
CA VAL A 216 -68.22 -21.69 -0.14
C VAL A 216 -69.46 -22.56 0.05
#